data_AF-A0A7S0QCL4-F1
#
_entry.id   AF-A0A7S0QCL4-F1
#
_cell.length_a   1.000
_cell.length_b   1.000
_cell.length_c   1.000
_cell.angle_alpha   90.00
_cell.angle_beta   90.00
_cell.angle_gamma   90.00
#
_symmetry.space_group_name_H-M   'P 1'
#
loop_
_entity.id
_entity.type
_entity.pdbx_description
1 polymer ?
#
loop_
_entity_poly.entity_id
_entity_poly.type
_entity_poly.pdbx_seq_one_letter_code
_entity_poly.pdbx_strand_id
1 'polypeptide(L)'
;EDLDPPVLVQGSRLLTPDTSLELRRLLPSRYRVVDEWRRLHSTDVDGVSFTAFLSNVEWHAPTILLIQDERRRVFGAYCSAPWECHPSFFGTGESFVFALEPEFRAYRWSRRNDHFMLARKGEGIAVGPC
;
A
#
# COMPACT_ATOMS: atom_id res chain seq x y z
N GLU A 1 -13.67 15.10 -13.29
CA GLU A 1 -12.62 15.95 -12.71
C GLU A 1 -11.30 15.40 -13.19
N ASP A 2 -10.49 16.25 -13.81
CA ASP A 2 -9.14 15.89 -14.22
C ASP A 2 -8.30 15.78 -12.94
N LEU A 3 -7.92 14.55 -12.59
CA LEU A 3 -7.04 14.29 -11.45
C LEU A 3 -5.59 14.40 -11.92
N ASP A 4 -4.80 15.22 -11.22
CA ASP A 4 -3.36 15.27 -11.41
C ASP A 4 -2.66 14.14 -10.61
N PRO A 5 -1.49 13.68 -11.08
CA PRO A 5 -0.63 12.82 -10.28
C PRO A 5 -0.32 13.46 -8.91
N PRO A 6 -0.32 12.69 -7.82
CA PRO A 6 0.09 13.21 -6.52
C PRO A 6 1.59 13.56 -6.54
N VAL A 7 1.95 14.61 -5.82
CA VAL A 7 3.33 14.97 -5.51
C VAL A 7 3.91 13.91 -4.57
N LEU A 8 4.97 13.24 -5.02
CA LEU A 8 5.65 12.21 -4.23
C LEU A 8 6.68 12.85 -3.29
N VAL A 9 6.26 13.20 -2.08
CA VAL A 9 7.11 13.77 -1.04
C VAL A 9 8.16 12.74 -0.62
N GLN A 10 9.43 13.16 -0.62
CA GLN A 10 10.63 12.31 -0.46
C GLN A 10 10.92 11.35 -1.64
N GLY A 11 10.11 11.39 -2.70
CA GLY A 11 10.29 10.61 -3.92
C GLY A 11 9.99 9.12 -3.78
N SER A 12 9.88 8.44 -4.92
CA SER A 12 9.73 6.98 -5.02
C SER A 12 10.55 6.47 -6.19
N ARG A 13 11.17 5.30 -6.03
CA ARG A 13 11.83 4.58 -7.14
C ARG A 13 10.87 3.68 -7.91
N LEU A 14 9.70 3.40 -7.33
CA LEU A 14 8.72 2.45 -7.86
C LEU A 14 7.49 3.11 -8.47
N LEU A 15 7.21 4.37 -8.12
CA LEU A 15 6.11 5.13 -8.70
C LEU A 15 6.62 6.16 -9.70
N THR A 16 5.98 6.16 -10.86
CA THR A 16 6.00 7.25 -11.85
C THR A 16 4.76 8.14 -11.65
N PRO A 17 4.72 9.35 -12.22
CA PRO A 17 3.50 10.15 -12.23
C PRO A 17 2.28 9.42 -12.82
N ASP A 18 2.48 8.61 -13.86
CA ASP A 18 1.38 7.89 -14.51
C ASP A 18 0.84 6.78 -13.61
N THR A 19 1.72 5.93 -13.06
CA THR A 19 1.32 4.82 -12.18
C THR A 19 0.74 5.32 -10.86
N SER A 20 1.22 6.46 -10.33
CA SER A 20 0.63 7.07 -9.13
C SER A 20 -0.75 7.64 -9.40
N LEU A 21 -0.99 8.20 -10.59
CA LEU A 21 -2.32 8.65 -11.01
C LEU A 21 -3.29 7.48 -11.20
N GLU A 22 -2.85 6.37 -11.81
CA GLU A 22 -3.66 5.16 -11.92
C GLU A 22 -4.08 4.62 -10.55
N LEU A 23 -3.15 4.57 -9.59
CA LEU A 23 -3.46 4.20 -8.21
C LEU A 23 -4.40 5.20 -7.54
N ARG A 24 -4.18 6.52 -7.73
CA ARG A 24 -5.04 7.59 -7.18
C ARG A 24 -6.50 7.39 -7.58
N ARG A 25 -6.76 6.98 -8.82
CA ARG A 25 -8.11 6.69 -9.32
C ARG A 25 -8.80 5.52 -8.60
N LEU A 26 -8.02 4.57 -8.06
CA LEU A 26 -8.56 3.42 -7.32
C LEU A 26 -8.89 3.72 -5.86
N LEU A 27 -8.31 4.78 -5.28
CA LEU A 27 -8.52 5.12 -3.89
C LEU A 27 -9.99 5.48 -3.61
N PRO A 28 -10.47 5.30 -2.36
CA PRO A 28 -11.73 5.88 -1.94
C PRO A 28 -11.78 7.38 -2.24
N SER A 29 -12.94 7.91 -2.67
CA SER A 29 -13.07 9.29 -3.16
C SER A 29 -12.50 10.33 -2.18
N ARG A 30 -12.64 10.11 -0.88
CA ARG A 30 -12.12 10.98 0.19
C ARG A 30 -10.59 11.11 0.21
N TYR A 31 -9.85 10.16 -0.35
CA TYR A 31 -8.38 10.21 -0.44
C TYR A 31 -7.89 10.63 -1.82
N ARG A 32 -8.78 10.76 -2.82
CA ARG A 32 -8.41 11.25 -4.16
C ARG A 32 -8.10 12.73 -4.18
N VAL A 33 -8.50 13.49 -3.16
CA VAL A 33 -8.21 14.92 -3.03
C VAL A 33 -6.87 15.19 -2.35
N VAL A 34 -6.16 14.16 -1.90
CA VAL A 34 -4.85 14.31 -1.27
C VAL A 34 -3.80 14.46 -2.35
N ASP A 35 -3.21 15.66 -2.45
CA ASP A 35 -2.24 15.99 -3.49
C ASP A 35 -0.81 15.54 -3.16
N GLU A 36 -0.52 15.21 -1.91
CA GLU A 36 0.81 14.79 -1.48
C GLU A 36 0.81 13.35 -0.97
N TRP A 37 1.65 12.51 -1.56
CA TRP A 37 1.93 11.17 -1.05
C TRP A 37 3.33 11.15 -0.46
N ARG A 38 3.43 10.86 0.84
CA ARG A 38 4.69 10.78 1.57
C ARG A 38 5.19 9.35 1.67
N ARG A 39 6.46 9.14 1.36
CA ARG A 39 7.12 7.85 1.60
C ARG A 39 7.38 7.68 3.10
N LEU A 40 6.69 6.74 3.74
CA LEU A 40 6.86 6.45 5.17
C LEU A 40 8.07 5.55 5.46
N HIS A 41 8.33 4.60 4.57
CA HIS A 41 9.40 3.63 4.71
C HIS A 41 9.88 3.14 3.34
N SER A 42 11.17 2.90 3.19
CA SER A 42 11.77 2.22 2.05
C SER A 42 12.96 1.39 2.48
N THR A 43 13.05 0.17 1.97
CA THR A 43 14.18 -0.72 2.24
C THR A 43 15.52 -0.16 1.77
N ASP A 44 15.52 0.74 0.78
CA ASP A 44 16.74 1.39 0.25
C ASP A 44 17.28 2.49 1.18
N VAL A 45 16.44 3.06 2.04
CA VAL A 45 16.77 4.22 2.87
C VAL A 45 16.74 3.88 4.36
N ASP A 46 15.69 3.20 4.80
CA ASP A 46 15.38 2.91 6.19
C ASP A 46 15.81 1.47 6.61
N GLY A 47 16.26 0.68 5.64
CA GLY A 47 16.66 -0.71 5.81
C GLY A 47 15.50 -1.71 5.80
N VAL A 48 15.82 -3.00 5.93
CA VAL A 48 14.86 -4.13 5.78
C VAL A 48 14.26 -4.61 7.10
N SER A 49 14.48 -3.88 8.20
CA SER A 49 14.05 -4.30 9.53
C SER A 49 12.54 -4.21 9.67
N PHE A 50 11.89 -5.32 10.02
CA PHE A 50 10.46 -5.37 10.29
C PHE A 50 10.05 -4.40 11.42
N THR A 51 10.87 -4.30 12.47
CA THR A 51 10.64 -3.37 13.57
C THR A 51 10.70 -1.92 13.08
N ALA A 52 11.69 -1.57 12.25
CA ALA A 52 11.81 -0.22 11.69
C ALA A 52 10.64 0.10 10.75
N PHE A 53 10.21 -0.86 9.93
CA PHE A 53 9.01 -0.73 9.11
C PHE A 53 7.81 -0.37 10.00
N LEU A 54 7.47 -1.21 10.99
CA LEU A 54 6.31 -0.97 11.85
C LEU A 54 6.37 0.37 12.58
N SER A 55 7.51 0.73 13.17
CA SER A 55 7.67 2.02 13.85
C SER A 55 7.47 3.22 12.92
N ASN A 56 7.83 3.11 11.64
CA ASN A 56 7.61 4.19 10.68
C ASN A 56 6.15 4.31 10.23
N VAL A 57 5.38 3.22 10.26
CA VAL A 57 4.02 3.16 9.67
C VAL A 57 2.87 3.08 10.68
N GLU A 58 3.13 2.78 11.96
CA GLU A 58 2.10 2.45 12.97
C GLU A 58 1.01 3.52 13.18
N TRP A 59 1.30 4.80 12.93
CA TRP A 59 0.36 5.91 13.10
C TRP A 59 -0.26 6.43 11.80
N HIS A 60 -0.04 5.74 10.68
CA HIS A 60 -0.43 6.23 9.36
C HIS A 60 -1.49 5.33 8.73
N ALA A 61 -2.62 5.94 8.33
CA ALA A 61 -3.65 5.27 7.56
C ALA A 61 -4.45 6.27 6.69
N PRO A 62 -4.91 5.85 5.49
CA PRO A 62 -4.54 4.61 4.82
C PRO A 62 -3.10 4.63 4.31
N THR A 63 -2.54 3.48 3.94
CA THR A 63 -1.20 3.38 3.33
C THR A 63 -1.23 2.63 2.01
N ILE A 64 -0.24 2.90 1.16
CA ILE A 64 0.01 2.13 -0.07
C ILE A 64 1.34 1.42 0.11
N LEU A 65 1.31 0.08 0.12
CA LEU A 65 2.48 -0.77 0.13
C LEU A 65 2.90 -1.06 -1.31
N LEU A 66 4.19 -0.90 -1.62
CA LEU A 66 4.78 -1.20 -2.92
C LEU A 66 5.94 -2.17 -2.76
N ILE A 67 5.97 -3.17 -3.62
CA ILE A 67 6.99 -4.21 -3.66
C ILE A 67 7.48 -4.31 -5.10
N GLN A 68 8.80 -4.29 -5.27
CA GLN A 68 9.44 -4.72 -6.50
C GLN A 68 10.17 -6.02 -6.23
N ASP A 69 9.89 -7.05 -7.03
CA ASP A 69 10.63 -8.29 -6.95
C ASP A 69 11.89 -8.30 -7.83
N GLU A 70 12.65 -9.38 -7.74
CA GLU A 70 13.89 -9.58 -8.50
C GLU A 70 13.69 -9.58 -10.03
N ARG A 71 12.46 -9.81 -10.49
CA ARG A 71 12.08 -9.80 -11.92
C ARG A 71 11.54 -8.43 -12.36
N ARG A 72 11.74 -7.39 -11.54
CA ARG A 72 11.28 -6.01 -11.79
C ARG A 72 9.76 -5.87 -11.88
N ARG A 73 8.98 -6.86 -11.41
CA ARG A 73 7.53 -6.72 -11.32
C ARG A 73 7.22 -5.84 -10.11
N VAL A 74 6.32 -4.89 -10.30
CA VAL A 74 5.90 -3.95 -9.26
C VAL A 74 4.45 -4.24 -8.93
N PHE A 75 4.18 -4.52 -7.67
CA PHE A 75 2.85 -4.84 -7.15
C PHE A 75 2.74 -4.35 -5.71
N GLY A 76 1.55 -4.43 -5.13
CA GLY A 76 1.32 -3.83 -3.84
C GLY A 76 -0.09 -3.97 -3.33
N ALA A 77 -0.37 -3.19 -2.30
CA ALA A 77 -1.69 -3.14 -1.70
C ALA A 77 -2.04 -1.75 -1.18
N TYR A 78 -3.31 -1.38 -1.33
CA TYR A 78 -3.91 -0.32 -0.53
C TYR A 78 -4.40 -0.93 0.78
N CYS A 79 -3.94 -0.35 1.89
CA CYS A 79 -4.13 -0.83 3.24
C CYS A 79 -5.00 0.19 4.00
N SER A 80 -6.21 -0.23 4.37
CA SER A 80 -7.24 0.68 4.89
C SER A 80 -7.02 1.10 6.36
N ALA A 81 -6.19 0.39 7.11
CA ALA A 81 -5.97 0.59 8.54
C ALA A 81 -4.49 0.83 8.85
N PRO A 82 -4.17 1.44 10.01
CA PRO A 82 -2.80 1.55 10.49
C PRO A 82 -2.19 0.16 10.69
N TRP A 83 -0.88 0.06 10.49
CA TRP A 83 -0.16 -1.19 10.69
C TRP A 83 0.08 -1.44 12.18
N GLU A 84 -0.57 -2.45 12.73
CA GLU A 84 -0.39 -2.86 14.12
C GLU A 84 -0.13 -4.36 14.19
N CYS A 85 0.77 -4.78 15.10
CA CYS A 85 0.92 -6.20 15.41
C CYS A 85 -0.34 -6.70 16.13
N HIS A 86 -1.11 -7.56 15.47
CA HIS A 86 -2.38 -8.04 15.98
C HIS A 86 -2.49 -9.57 15.81
N PRO A 87 -3.09 -10.31 16.77
CA PRO A 87 -3.22 -11.77 16.67
C PRO A 87 -4.18 -12.25 15.57
N SER A 88 -5.04 -11.37 15.08
CA SER A 88 -6.06 -11.66 14.07
C SER A 88 -5.98 -10.67 12.90
N PHE A 89 -6.59 -11.03 11.77
CA PHE A 89 -6.76 -10.11 10.65
C PHE A 89 -7.53 -8.85 11.07
N PHE A 90 -7.19 -7.71 10.45
CA PHE A 90 -7.80 -6.40 10.69
C PHE A 90 -7.95 -5.62 9.39
N GLY A 91 -8.50 -4.40 9.45
CA GLY A 91 -8.76 -3.53 8.31
C GLY A 91 -10.21 -3.60 7.85
N THR A 92 -10.48 -3.11 6.63
CA THR A 92 -11.81 -3.05 6.03
C THR A 92 -11.78 -3.54 4.59
N GLY A 93 -12.97 -3.81 4.04
CA GLY A 93 -13.18 -4.17 2.64
C GLY A 93 -12.77 -3.12 1.61
N GLU A 94 -12.29 -1.95 2.04
CA GLU A 94 -11.66 -0.97 1.15
C GLU A 94 -10.24 -1.38 0.77
N SER A 95 -9.61 -2.29 1.51
CA SER A 95 -8.29 -2.84 1.17
C SER A 95 -8.35 -3.60 -0.16
N PHE A 96 -7.32 -3.45 -0.98
CA PHE A 96 -7.20 -4.14 -2.28
C PHE A 96 -5.73 -4.36 -2.62
N VAL A 97 -5.46 -5.40 -3.41
CA VAL A 97 -4.11 -5.66 -3.95
C VAL A 97 -4.07 -5.26 -5.42
N PHE A 98 -2.89 -4.91 -5.93
CA PHE A 98 -2.72 -4.50 -7.32
C PHE A 98 -1.36 -4.94 -7.87
N ALA A 99 -1.29 -5.03 -9.19
CA ALA A 99 -0.06 -5.08 -9.96
C ALA A 99 0.03 -3.80 -10.80
N LEU A 100 1.22 -3.20 -10.88
CA LEU A 100 1.52 -2.06 -11.77
C LEU A 100 2.28 -2.52 -13.01
N GLU A 101 3.24 -3.44 -12.82
CA GLU A 101 4.12 -3.93 -13.89
C GLU A 101 4.05 -5.46 -13.99
N PRO A 102 4.01 -6.05 -15.20
CA PRO A 102 4.05 -5.38 -16.51
C PRO A 102 2.70 -4.82 -16.99
N GLU A 103 1.62 -5.07 -16.26
CA GLU A 103 0.27 -4.64 -16.62
C GLU A 103 -0.47 -4.20 -15.36
N PHE A 104 -1.10 -3.03 -15.44
CA PHE A 104 -1.90 -2.51 -14.35
C PHE A 104 -3.16 -3.35 -14.12
N ARG A 105 -3.28 -3.93 -12.93
CA ARG A 105 -4.48 -4.67 -12.49
C ARG A 105 -4.74 -4.46 -11.02
N ALA A 106 -6.01 -4.34 -10.64
CA ALA A 106 -6.43 -4.21 -9.25
C ALA A 106 -7.48 -5.27 -8.89
N TYR A 107 -7.33 -5.84 -7.70
CA TYR A 107 -8.16 -6.91 -7.17
C TYR A 107 -8.78 -6.43 -5.86
N ARG A 108 -10.06 -6.07 -5.94
CA ARG A 108 -10.85 -5.64 -4.78
C ARG A 108 -11.40 -6.85 -4.03
N TRP A 109 -11.84 -6.59 -2.81
CA TRP A 109 -12.50 -7.58 -1.96
C TRP A 109 -13.66 -8.30 -2.64
N SER A 110 -13.63 -9.64 -2.60
CA SER A 110 -14.67 -10.47 -3.20
C SER A 110 -15.85 -10.76 -2.27
N ARG A 111 -15.78 -10.32 -1.00
CA ARG A 111 -16.79 -10.57 0.05
C ARG A 111 -16.85 -12.00 0.56
N ARG A 112 -15.77 -12.80 0.38
CA ARG A 112 -15.74 -14.18 0.91
C ARG A 112 -15.31 -14.26 2.37
N ASN A 113 -14.44 -13.37 2.82
CA ASN A 113 -14.03 -13.25 4.22
C ASN A 113 -13.52 -11.85 4.53
N ASP A 114 -13.28 -11.56 5.81
CA ASP A 114 -12.81 -10.27 6.29
C ASP A 114 -11.29 -10.28 6.59
N HIS A 115 -10.51 -11.11 5.89
CA HIS A 115 -9.07 -11.25 6.10
C HIS A 115 -8.26 -10.23 5.30
N PHE A 116 -8.35 -8.95 5.66
CA PHE A 116 -7.77 -7.87 4.84
C PHE A 116 -6.27 -7.69 5.06
N MET A 117 -5.87 -7.46 6.30
CA MET A 117 -4.50 -7.14 6.70
C MET A 117 -4.09 -7.98 7.91
N LEU A 118 -2.83 -8.36 7.97
CA LEU A 118 -2.21 -9.02 9.12
C LEU A 118 -0.79 -8.48 9.27
N ALA A 119 -0.37 -8.23 10.51
CA ALA A 119 1.03 -8.02 10.86
C ALA A 119 1.31 -8.77 12.15
N ARG A 120 2.35 -9.60 12.15
CA ARG A 120 2.71 -10.43 13.29
C ARG A 120 4.21 -10.51 13.46
N LYS A 121 4.68 -10.14 14.65
CA LYS A 121 6.08 -10.19 15.02
C LYS A 121 6.62 -11.61 14.90
N GLY A 122 7.73 -11.77 14.17
CA GLY A 122 8.35 -13.08 13.91
C GLY A 122 7.78 -13.82 12.70
N GLU A 123 6.69 -13.35 12.10
CA GLU A 123 6.07 -13.97 10.90
C GLU A 123 6.10 -13.03 9.69
N GLY A 124 5.71 -11.76 9.87
CA GLY A 124 5.71 -10.76 8.80
C GLY A 124 4.38 -10.04 8.64
N ILE A 125 4.11 -9.56 7.43
CA ILE A 125 2.85 -8.94 7.05
C ILE A 125 2.14 -9.75 5.96
N ALA A 126 0.81 -9.70 5.93
CA ALA A 126 0.00 -10.21 4.83
C ALA A 126 -1.10 -9.20 4.49
N VAL A 127 -1.40 -9.06 3.19
CA VAL A 127 -2.52 -8.28 2.69
C VAL A 127 -3.16 -9.05 1.56
N GLY A 128 -4.47 -9.24 1.59
CA GLY A 128 -5.13 -10.03 0.56
C GLY A 128 -6.61 -10.21 0.84
N PRO A 129 -7.49 -9.38 0.24
CA PRO A 129 -8.91 -9.54 0.45
C PRO A 129 -9.40 -10.71 -0.42
N CYS A 130 -9.83 -11.79 0.23
CA CYS A 130 -10.35 -12.97 -0.46
C CYS A 130 -11.78 -12.80 -0.91
#